data_AF-A0A926SQD4-F1
#
_entry.id   AF-A0A926SQD4-F1
#
_cell.length_a   1.000
_cell.length_b   1.000
_cell.length_c   1.000
_cell.angle_alpha   90.00
_cell.angle_beta   90.00
_cell.angle_gamma   90.00
#
_symmetry.space_group_name_H-M   'P 1'
#
loop_
_entity.id
_entity.type
_entity.pdbx_description
1 polymer ?
#
loop_
_entity_poly.entity_id
_entity_poly.type
_entity_poly.pdbx_seq_one_letter_code
_entity_poly.pdbx_strand_id
1 'polypeptide(L)'
;MSEALQKQRVKAFARMKAVLSQPLYQELKTTYADWLKRPRYTPIAQLPLSVLLPDLLGPLLSHLLLHPGWLISSQETSGEKGMLLHELRKACKHARYQAEFFMPFYGEQFQDWVAEIKALQAQLGDFQDTQVFLELATKTLGRELRLPDLQAAIEQKQQGALVNWEEIRQKYLDEGFRYHLHQMLLQPTVKAGQVHPELVR
;
A
#
# COMPACT_ATOMS: atom_id res chain seq x y z
N MET A 1 27.58 8.54 -11.43
CA MET A 1 27.01 8.13 -10.12
C MET A 1 28.05 8.51 -9.06
N SER A 2 27.73 9.37 -8.10
CA SER A 2 28.71 9.89 -7.11
C SER A 2 29.42 8.75 -6.36
N GLU A 3 30.74 8.83 -6.18
CA GLU A 3 31.55 7.82 -5.46
C GLU A 3 31.00 7.52 -4.05
N ALA A 4 30.39 8.51 -3.40
CA ALA A 4 29.76 8.37 -2.09
C ALA A 4 28.57 7.37 -2.13
N LEU A 5 27.72 7.44 -3.17
CA LEU A 5 26.58 6.54 -3.35
C LEU A 5 27.04 5.12 -3.62
N GLN A 6 28.12 4.95 -4.40
CA GLN A 6 28.68 3.63 -4.66
C GLN A 6 29.24 2.98 -3.38
N LYS A 7 29.97 3.74 -2.55
CA LYS A 7 30.45 3.26 -1.24
C LYS A 7 29.29 2.88 -0.31
N GLN A 8 28.23 3.68 -0.26
CA GLN A 8 27.04 3.39 0.56
C GLN A 8 26.34 2.10 0.10
N ARG A 9 26.16 1.91 -1.21
CA ARG A 9 25.58 0.69 -1.78
C ARG A 9 26.39 -0.55 -1.42
N VAL A 10 27.72 -0.50 -1.58
CA VAL A 10 28.61 -1.63 -1.23
C VAL A 10 28.50 -2.00 0.25
N LYS A 11 28.51 -1.01 1.14
CA LYS A 11 28.36 -1.22 2.59
C LYS A 11 27.01 -1.83 2.95
N ALA A 12 25.91 -1.31 2.38
CA ALA A 12 24.57 -1.83 2.60
C ALA A 12 24.43 -3.28 2.11
N PHE A 13 24.98 -3.58 0.93
CA PHE A 13 24.97 -4.93 0.36
C PHE A 13 25.79 -5.92 1.20
N ALA A 14 26.98 -5.53 1.65
CA ALA A 14 27.80 -6.36 2.54
C ALA A 14 27.07 -6.68 3.86
N ARG A 15 26.40 -5.68 4.46
CA ARG A 15 25.59 -5.87 5.66
C ARG A 15 24.42 -6.83 5.42
N MET A 16 23.69 -6.67 4.31
CA MET A 16 22.60 -7.57 3.94
C MET A 16 23.11 -9.01 3.81
N LYS A 17 24.22 -9.23 3.08
CA LYS A 17 24.81 -10.56 2.91
C LYS A 17 25.19 -11.19 4.25
N ALA A 18 25.82 -10.42 5.14
CA ALA A 18 26.17 -10.89 6.47
C ALA A 18 24.93 -11.35 7.26
N VAL A 19 23.85 -10.56 7.27
CA VAL A 19 22.58 -10.91 7.96
C VAL A 19 21.96 -12.18 7.39
N LEU A 20 21.89 -12.32 6.06
CA LEU A 20 21.29 -13.49 5.41
C LEU A 20 22.11 -14.78 5.61
N SER A 21 23.40 -14.65 5.94
CA SER A 21 24.27 -15.79 6.27
C SER A 21 24.26 -16.15 7.76
N GLN A 22 23.61 -15.37 8.63
CA GLN A 22 23.57 -15.69 10.05
C GLN A 22 22.69 -16.91 10.34
N PRO A 23 23.03 -17.72 11.36
CA PRO A 23 22.22 -18.87 11.79
C PRO A 23 20.76 -18.50 12.05
N LEU A 24 20.52 -17.33 12.65
CA LEU A 24 19.17 -16.83 12.96
C LEU A 24 18.27 -16.74 11.71
N TYR A 25 18.81 -16.31 10.57
CA TYR A 25 18.02 -16.22 9.34
C TYR A 25 17.65 -17.61 8.79
N GLN A 26 18.57 -18.57 8.90
CA GLN A 26 18.28 -19.95 8.48
C GLN A 26 17.30 -20.62 9.44
N GLU A 27 17.42 -20.38 10.75
CA GLU A 27 16.48 -20.85 11.76
C GLU A 27 15.08 -20.29 11.52
N LEU A 28 14.96 -18.98 11.22
CA LEU A 28 13.70 -18.36 10.86
C LEU A 28 13.05 -19.07 9.66
N LYS A 29 13.81 -19.30 8.58
CA LYS A 29 13.29 -19.98 7.39
C LYS A 29 12.81 -21.40 7.70
N THR A 30 13.60 -22.17 8.42
CA THR A 30 13.28 -23.56 8.77
C THR A 30 12.05 -23.60 9.66
N THR A 31 12.04 -22.80 10.72
CA THR A 31 10.90 -22.70 11.66
C THR A 31 9.62 -22.28 10.94
N TYR A 32 9.70 -21.30 10.04
CA TYR A 32 8.54 -20.84 9.28
C TYR A 32 8.02 -21.92 8.33
N ALA A 33 8.90 -22.62 7.62
CA ALA A 33 8.52 -23.73 6.74
C ALA A 33 7.91 -24.90 7.53
N ASP A 34 8.42 -25.20 8.72
CA ASP A 34 7.90 -26.25 9.57
C ASP A 34 6.55 -25.89 10.18
N TRP A 35 6.36 -24.62 10.57
CA TRP A 35 5.05 -24.13 11.00
C TRP A 35 4.00 -24.22 9.88
N LEU A 36 4.36 -23.88 8.63
CA LEU A 36 3.45 -24.01 7.49
C LEU A 36 2.99 -25.45 7.22
N LYS A 37 3.80 -26.46 7.56
CA LYS A 37 3.42 -27.88 7.45
C LYS A 37 2.42 -28.29 8.54
N ARG A 38 2.48 -27.67 9.71
CA ARG A 38 1.67 -28.00 10.89
C ARG A 38 1.27 -26.72 11.65
N PRO A 39 0.40 -25.90 11.06
CA PRO A 39 0.00 -24.64 11.67
C PRO A 39 -0.80 -24.91 12.94
N ARG A 40 -0.59 -24.07 13.94
CA ARG A 40 -1.39 -24.06 15.17
C ARG A 40 -2.39 -22.92 15.06
N TYR A 41 -3.63 -23.27 14.77
CA TYR A 41 -4.71 -22.29 14.64
C TYR A 41 -5.32 -21.94 16.00
N THR A 42 -5.87 -20.74 16.10
CA THR A 42 -6.72 -20.33 17.21
C THR A 42 -8.17 -20.80 16.97
N PRO A 43 -9.03 -20.84 18.00
CA PRO A 43 -10.42 -21.30 17.84
C PRO A 43 -11.22 -20.55 16.76
N ILE A 44 -10.89 -19.29 16.46
CA ILE A 44 -11.56 -18.48 15.43
C ILE A 44 -11.45 -19.10 14.03
N ALA A 45 -10.40 -19.89 13.77
CA ALA A 45 -10.17 -20.52 12.48
C ALA A 45 -11.21 -21.61 12.14
N GLN A 46 -12.02 -22.02 13.11
CA GLN A 46 -13.12 -22.96 12.90
C GLN A 46 -14.36 -22.28 12.29
N LEU A 47 -14.43 -20.94 12.31
CA LEU A 47 -15.55 -20.22 11.73
C LEU A 47 -15.46 -20.19 10.21
N PRO A 48 -16.61 -20.21 9.50
CA PRO A 48 -16.63 -20.04 8.05
C PRO A 48 -15.99 -18.70 7.65
N LEU A 49 -15.10 -18.73 6.65
CA LEU A 49 -14.42 -17.53 6.18
C LEU A 49 -15.40 -16.43 5.77
N SER A 50 -16.56 -16.77 5.18
CA SER A 50 -17.61 -15.81 4.83
C SER A 50 -18.09 -14.95 6.00
N VAL A 51 -18.09 -15.49 7.22
CA VAL A 51 -18.45 -14.77 8.45
C VAL A 51 -17.32 -13.82 8.87
N LEU A 52 -16.06 -14.25 8.67
CA LEU A 52 -14.88 -13.49 9.09
C LEU A 52 -14.46 -12.40 8.10
N LEU A 53 -14.80 -12.51 6.82
CA LEU A 53 -14.37 -11.57 5.77
C LEU A 53 -14.73 -10.12 6.10
N PRO A 54 -15.97 -9.79 6.52
CA PRO A 54 -16.30 -8.42 6.92
C PRO A 54 -15.50 -7.94 8.13
N ASP A 55 -15.24 -8.82 9.11
CA ASP A 55 -14.48 -8.47 10.32
C ASP A 55 -13.00 -8.23 10.03
N LEU A 56 -12.46 -8.90 9.01
CA LEU A 56 -11.07 -8.73 8.58
C LEU A 56 -10.89 -7.49 7.69
N LEU A 57 -11.84 -7.21 6.80
CA LEU A 57 -11.74 -6.10 5.83
C LEU A 57 -12.33 -4.78 6.35
N GLY A 58 -13.33 -4.83 7.21
CA GLY A 58 -14.01 -3.66 7.78
C GLY A 58 -13.08 -2.68 8.50
N PRO A 59 -12.18 -3.14 9.39
CA PRO A 59 -11.19 -2.26 10.04
C PRO A 59 -10.25 -1.59 9.04
N LEU A 60 -9.87 -2.29 7.96
CA LEU A 60 -8.98 -1.75 6.92
C LEU A 60 -9.69 -0.70 6.08
N LEU A 61 -10.94 -0.94 5.70
CA LEU A 61 -11.76 0.06 5.02
C LEU A 61 -11.95 1.28 5.92
N SER A 62 -12.25 1.08 7.21
CA SER A 62 -12.43 2.17 8.16
C SER A 62 -11.15 3.00 8.30
N HIS A 63 -9.99 2.35 8.44
CA HIS A 63 -8.71 3.03 8.50
C HIS A 63 -8.41 3.82 7.22
N LEU A 64 -8.72 3.27 6.05
CA LEU A 64 -8.58 3.96 4.78
C LEU A 64 -9.50 5.17 4.70
N LEU A 65 -10.81 5.02 4.95
CA LEU A 65 -11.80 6.09 4.79
C LEU A 65 -11.67 7.23 5.80
N LEU A 66 -11.15 6.94 6.99
CA LEU A 66 -10.91 7.93 8.05
C LEU A 66 -9.55 8.64 7.90
N HIS A 67 -8.74 8.24 6.93
CA HIS A 67 -7.40 8.81 6.78
C HIS A 67 -7.46 10.30 6.39
N PRO A 68 -6.80 11.22 7.14
CA PRO A 68 -6.89 12.67 6.91
C PRO A 68 -6.33 13.13 5.56
N GLY A 69 -5.52 12.29 4.89
CA GLY A 69 -5.01 12.55 3.54
C GLY A 69 -6.09 12.85 2.50
N TRP A 70 -7.32 12.34 2.68
CA TRP A 70 -8.46 12.69 1.82
C TRP A 70 -8.89 14.16 1.91
N LEU A 71 -8.44 14.90 2.92
CA LEU A 71 -8.76 16.32 3.06
C LEU A 71 -7.72 17.24 2.40
N ILE A 72 -6.65 16.68 1.83
CA ILE A 72 -5.57 17.44 1.21
C ILE A 72 -5.87 17.64 -0.28
N SER A 73 -5.90 18.91 -0.71
CA SER A 73 -6.04 19.26 -2.13
C SER A 73 -4.70 19.12 -2.87
N SER A 74 -4.75 18.97 -4.20
CA SER A 74 -3.55 18.87 -5.05
C SER A 74 -2.68 20.14 -5.03
N GLN A 75 -3.20 21.27 -4.54
CA GLN A 75 -2.47 22.54 -4.45
C GLN A 75 -1.70 22.70 -3.13
N GLU A 76 -1.98 21.87 -2.13
CA GLU A 76 -1.49 22.07 -0.77
C GLU A 76 -0.56 20.94 -0.30
N THR A 77 0.14 20.27 -1.21
CA THR A 77 0.84 19.01 -0.95
C THR A 77 2.25 19.16 -0.35
N SER A 78 2.59 20.33 0.18
CA SER A 78 3.90 20.68 0.72
C SER A 78 3.99 20.44 2.23
N GLY A 79 5.20 20.16 2.73
CA GLY A 79 5.47 20.01 4.16
C GLY A 79 4.64 18.88 4.81
N GLU A 80 4.01 19.18 5.95
CA GLU A 80 3.20 18.23 6.73
C GLU A 80 2.04 17.64 5.91
N LYS A 81 1.42 18.43 5.02
CA LYS A 81 0.33 17.96 4.16
C LYS A 81 0.81 16.92 3.15
N GLY A 82 2.04 17.05 2.64
CA GLY A 82 2.68 16.03 1.82
C GLY A 82 2.91 14.72 2.58
N MET A 83 3.22 14.80 3.89
CA MET A 83 3.33 13.61 4.74
C MET A 83 1.98 12.91 4.91
N LEU A 84 0.87 13.66 5.00
CA LEU A 84 -0.47 13.06 5.06
C LEU A 84 -0.83 12.28 3.78
N LEU A 85 -0.40 12.75 2.60
CA LEU A 85 -0.56 11.97 1.36
C LEU A 85 0.33 10.72 1.34
N HIS A 86 1.54 10.80 1.92
CA HIS A 86 2.40 9.63 2.09
C HIS A 86 1.76 8.57 3.01
N GLU A 87 1.21 8.98 4.15
CA GLU A 87 0.52 8.06 5.05
C GLU A 87 -0.75 7.48 4.40
N LEU A 88 -1.48 8.29 3.60
CA LEU A 88 -2.64 7.79 2.85
C LEU A 88 -2.24 6.69 1.86
N ARG A 89 -1.10 6.86 1.18
CA ARG A 89 -0.56 5.84 0.29
C ARG A 89 -0.28 4.53 1.03
N LYS A 90 0.23 4.60 2.28
CA LYS A 90 0.43 3.40 3.11
C LYS A 90 -0.90 2.75 3.46
N ALA A 91 -1.92 3.53 3.82
CA ALA A 91 -3.26 3.02 4.08
C ALA A 91 -3.85 2.31 2.85
N CYS A 92 -3.72 2.91 1.66
CA CYS A 92 -4.12 2.29 0.38
C CYS A 92 -3.39 0.97 0.15
N LYS A 93 -2.07 0.95 0.34
CA LYS A 93 -1.25 -0.25 0.20
C LYS A 93 -1.68 -1.37 1.14
N HIS A 94 -1.96 -1.04 2.41
CA HIS A 94 -2.41 -1.99 3.41
C HIS A 94 -3.78 -2.57 3.03
N ALA A 95 -4.75 -1.70 2.74
CA ALA A 95 -6.09 -2.11 2.32
C ALA A 95 -6.03 -3.02 1.08
N ARG A 96 -5.25 -2.63 0.06
CA ARG A 96 -5.08 -3.43 -1.16
C ARG A 96 -4.48 -4.80 -0.89
N TYR A 97 -3.38 -4.89 -0.13
CA TYR A 97 -2.72 -6.18 0.10
C TYR A 97 -3.61 -7.19 0.80
N GLN A 98 -4.43 -6.74 1.76
CA GLN A 98 -5.37 -7.65 2.40
C GLN A 98 -6.55 -7.97 1.49
N ALA A 99 -7.08 -6.97 0.77
CA ALA A 99 -8.21 -7.15 -0.14
C ALA A 99 -7.88 -8.06 -1.33
N GLU A 100 -6.67 -7.95 -1.90
CA GLU A 100 -6.18 -8.81 -2.99
C GLU A 100 -6.23 -10.29 -2.61
N PHE A 101 -5.90 -10.63 -1.35
CA PHE A 101 -5.96 -12.00 -0.86
C PHE A 101 -7.40 -12.57 -0.86
N PHE A 102 -8.40 -11.70 -0.71
CA PHE A 102 -9.80 -12.10 -0.60
C PHE A 102 -10.64 -11.87 -1.87
N MET A 103 -10.04 -11.39 -2.97
CA MET A 103 -10.75 -11.22 -4.25
C MET A 103 -11.55 -12.46 -4.71
N PRO A 104 -11.08 -13.71 -4.53
CA PRO A 104 -11.86 -14.89 -4.94
C PRO A 104 -13.20 -15.05 -4.21
N PHE A 105 -13.42 -14.34 -3.10
CA PHE A 105 -14.63 -14.40 -2.28
C PHE A 105 -15.61 -13.26 -2.54
N TYR A 106 -15.32 -12.38 -3.51
CA TYR A 106 -16.17 -11.25 -3.87
C TYR A 106 -16.38 -11.16 -5.39
N GLY A 107 -17.43 -10.44 -5.79
CA GLY A 107 -17.77 -10.19 -7.18
C GLY A 107 -16.88 -9.14 -7.87
N GLU A 108 -17.18 -8.86 -9.13
CA GLU A 108 -16.45 -7.93 -10.00
C GLU A 108 -16.28 -6.54 -9.38
N GLN A 109 -17.32 -5.99 -8.77
CA GLN A 109 -17.28 -4.66 -8.12
C GLN A 109 -16.17 -4.53 -7.06
N PHE A 110 -15.88 -5.60 -6.32
CA PHE A 110 -14.80 -5.60 -5.34
C PHE A 110 -13.43 -5.65 -6.01
N GLN A 111 -13.31 -6.40 -7.10
CA GLN A 111 -12.07 -6.48 -7.87
C GLN A 111 -11.76 -5.12 -8.53
N ASP A 112 -12.78 -4.45 -9.05
CA ASP A 112 -12.68 -3.09 -9.59
C ASP A 112 -12.23 -2.11 -8.52
N TRP A 113 -12.81 -2.17 -7.31
CA TRP A 113 -12.37 -1.37 -6.19
C TRP A 113 -10.90 -1.62 -5.81
N VAL A 114 -10.46 -2.88 -5.75
CA VAL A 114 -9.06 -3.24 -5.48
C VAL A 114 -8.13 -2.70 -6.58
N ALA A 115 -8.54 -2.76 -7.85
CA ALA A 115 -7.80 -2.21 -8.98
C ALA A 115 -7.72 -0.67 -8.90
N GLU A 116 -8.79 0.00 -8.48
CA GLU A 116 -8.81 1.44 -8.25
C GLU A 116 -7.83 1.84 -7.14
N ILE A 117 -7.84 1.15 -5.99
CA ILE A 117 -6.88 1.40 -4.91
C ILE A 117 -5.43 1.18 -5.38
N LYS A 118 -5.21 0.19 -6.26
CA LYS A 118 -3.89 -0.06 -6.86
C LYS A 118 -3.44 1.11 -7.73
N ALA A 119 -4.33 1.65 -8.58
CA ALA A 119 -4.06 2.81 -9.41
C ALA A 119 -3.76 4.05 -8.55
N LEU A 120 -4.57 4.30 -7.53
CA LEU A 120 -4.36 5.39 -6.59
C LEU A 120 -3.01 5.26 -5.84
N GLN A 121 -2.66 4.05 -5.39
CA GLN A 121 -1.38 3.80 -4.73
C GLN A 121 -0.19 4.06 -5.66
N ALA A 122 -0.33 3.80 -6.97
CA ALA A 122 0.69 4.11 -7.97
C ALA A 122 0.85 5.62 -8.16
N GLN A 123 -0.26 6.35 -8.35
CA GLN A 123 -0.29 7.81 -8.46
C GLN A 123 0.35 8.51 -7.25
N LEU A 124 -0.09 8.17 -6.04
CA LEU A 124 0.52 8.71 -4.82
C LEU A 124 1.99 8.28 -4.67
N GLY A 125 2.37 7.14 -5.24
CA GLY A 125 3.76 6.68 -5.30
C GLY A 125 4.62 7.56 -6.19
N ASP A 126 4.17 7.86 -7.41
CA ASP A 126 4.86 8.77 -8.31
C ASP A 126 5.04 10.16 -7.70
N PHE A 127 4.01 10.69 -7.02
CA PHE A 127 4.12 11.94 -6.28
C PHE A 127 5.18 11.84 -5.18
N GLN A 128 5.11 10.83 -4.32
CA GLN A 128 6.07 10.65 -3.22
C GLN A 128 7.51 10.49 -3.73
N ASP A 129 7.72 9.74 -4.81
CA ASP A 129 9.05 9.47 -5.37
C ASP A 129 9.72 10.78 -5.81
N THR A 130 8.96 11.75 -6.32
CA THR A 130 9.51 13.09 -6.62
C THR A 130 9.96 13.84 -5.37
N GLN A 131 9.22 13.74 -4.25
CA GLN A 131 9.59 14.39 -2.99
C GLN A 131 10.86 13.77 -2.40
N VAL A 132 10.95 12.44 -2.39
CA VAL A 132 12.14 11.71 -1.93
C VAL A 132 13.34 12.03 -2.84
N PHE A 133 13.12 12.11 -4.15
CA PHE A 133 14.16 12.50 -5.10
C PHE A 133 14.68 13.91 -4.84
N LEU A 134 13.81 14.90 -4.64
CA LEU A 134 14.18 16.27 -4.28
C LEU A 134 15.01 16.32 -3.00
N GLU A 135 14.59 15.59 -1.96
CA GLU A 135 15.30 15.52 -0.70
C GLU A 135 16.71 14.92 -0.89
N LEU A 136 16.82 13.83 -1.64
CA LEU A 136 18.09 13.17 -1.93
C LEU A 136 19.02 14.06 -2.77
N ALA A 137 18.48 14.72 -3.80
CA ALA A 137 19.21 15.63 -4.67
C ALA A 137 19.76 16.82 -3.86
N THR A 138 18.94 17.42 -3.01
CA THR A 138 19.34 18.53 -2.12
C THR A 138 20.44 18.12 -1.15
N LYS A 139 20.33 16.91 -0.56
CA LYS A 139 21.34 16.35 0.35
C LYS A 139 22.67 16.02 -0.35
N THR A 140 22.63 15.59 -1.61
CA THR A 140 23.82 15.08 -2.32
C THR A 140 24.54 16.16 -3.10
N LEU A 141 23.80 17.09 -3.72
CA LEU A 141 24.34 18.13 -4.61
C LEU A 141 24.54 19.47 -3.88
N GLY A 142 23.97 19.65 -2.69
CA GLY A 142 23.99 20.92 -1.97
C GLY A 142 22.91 21.89 -2.44
N ARG A 143 22.48 22.80 -1.55
CA ARG A 143 21.37 23.74 -1.80
C ARG A 143 21.64 24.79 -2.90
N GLU A 144 22.89 24.94 -3.33
CA GLU A 144 23.33 26.00 -4.24
C GLU A 144 23.16 25.65 -5.73
N LEU A 145 22.98 24.37 -6.08
CA LEU A 145 22.74 23.96 -7.45
C LEU A 145 21.29 24.23 -7.85
N ARG A 146 21.05 25.41 -8.44
CA ARG A 146 19.80 25.72 -9.15
C ARG A 146 19.78 24.95 -10.46
N LEU A 147 18.96 23.91 -10.52
CA LEU A 147 18.69 23.13 -11.73
C LEU A 147 17.24 23.39 -12.17
N PRO A 148 16.96 24.52 -12.85
CA PRO A 148 15.61 24.93 -13.21
C PRO A 148 14.90 23.89 -14.09
N ASP A 149 15.61 23.26 -15.03
CA ASP A 149 15.04 22.19 -15.86
C ASP A 149 14.62 20.97 -15.03
N LEU A 150 15.38 20.66 -13.97
CA LEU A 150 15.05 19.57 -13.05
C LEU A 150 13.83 19.92 -12.19
N GLN A 151 13.74 21.16 -11.71
CA GLN A 151 12.58 21.65 -10.96
C GLN A 151 11.32 21.59 -11.82
N ALA A 152 11.38 22.10 -13.06
CA ALA A 152 10.27 22.04 -14.00
C ALA A 152 9.83 20.60 -14.30
N ALA A 153 10.78 19.67 -14.52
CA ALA A 153 10.46 18.26 -14.75
C ALA A 153 9.79 17.60 -13.53
N ILE A 154 10.18 17.99 -12.31
CA ILE A 154 9.59 17.48 -11.07
C ILE A 154 8.18 18.02 -10.88
N GLU A 155 7.97 19.32 -11.08
CA GLU A 155 6.66 19.96 -11.00
C GLU A 155 5.69 19.32 -12.02
N GLN A 156 6.15 19.10 -13.26
CA GLN A 156 5.36 18.41 -14.28
C GLN A 156 4.98 17.00 -13.85
N LYS A 157 5.92 16.23 -13.27
CA LYS A 157 5.65 14.87 -12.79
C LYS A 157 4.69 14.87 -11.60
N GLN A 158 4.80 15.81 -10.67
CA GLN A 158 3.88 15.96 -9.53
C GLN A 158 2.46 16.30 -9.99
N GLN A 159 2.33 17.23 -10.93
CA GLN A 159 1.04 17.60 -11.52
C GLN A 159 0.40 16.41 -12.23
N GLY A 160 1.16 15.67 -13.03
CA GLY A 160 0.68 14.46 -13.71
C GLY A 160 0.25 13.36 -12.73
N ALA A 161 0.98 13.17 -11.64
CA ALA A 161 0.64 12.19 -10.61
C ALA A 161 -0.68 12.50 -9.89
N LEU A 162 -1.05 13.79 -9.79
CA LEU A 162 -2.25 14.25 -9.08
C LEU A 162 -3.35 14.77 -10.02
N VAL A 163 -3.28 14.48 -11.32
CA VAL A 163 -4.19 15.04 -12.33
C VAL A 163 -5.67 14.75 -12.04
N ASN A 164 -5.98 13.53 -11.58
CA ASN A 164 -7.34 13.11 -11.23
C ASN A 164 -7.56 13.05 -9.70
N TRP A 165 -6.63 13.63 -8.92
CA TRP A 165 -6.66 13.50 -7.46
C TRP A 165 -7.95 14.07 -6.87
N GLU A 166 -8.41 15.22 -7.35
CA GLU A 166 -9.61 15.87 -6.80
C GLU A 166 -10.87 15.05 -7.06
N GLU A 167 -11.01 14.45 -8.25
CA GLU A 167 -12.12 13.57 -8.59
C GLU A 167 -12.16 12.35 -7.66
N ILE A 168 -11.01 11.68 -7.51
CA ILE A 168 -10.89 10.51 -6.62
C ILE A 168 -11.20 10.93 -5.18
N ARG A 169 -10.62 12.05 -4.73
CA ARG A 169 -10.83 12.57 -3.37
C ARG A 169 -12.31 12.81 -3.08
N GLN A 170 -13.03 13.46 -3.98
CA GLN A 170 -14.46 13.70 -3.82
C GLN A 170 -15.25 12.39 -3.79
N LYS A 171 -14.92 11.43 -4.65
CA LYS A 171 -15.51 10.10 -4.62
C LYS A 171 -15.33 9.40 -3.25
N TYR A 172 -14.15 9.44 -2.66
CA TYR A 172 -13.89 8.83 -1.34
C TYR A 172 -14.41 9.64 -0.15
N LEU A 173 -14.81 10.89 -0.35
CA LEU A 173 -15.51 11.71 0.64
C LEU A 173 -17.03 11.62 0.53
N ASP A 174 -17.55 11.16 -0.61
CA ASP A 174 -18.98 10.99 -0.85
C ASP A 174 -19.62 9.96 0.09
N GLU A 175 -20.79 10.30 0.63
CA GLU A 175 -21.53 9.45 1.56
C GLU A 175 -22.04 8.18 0.86
N GLY A 176 -22.57 8.31 -0.36
CA GLY A 176 -23.12 7.19 -1.12
C GLY A 176 -22.05 6.16 -1.47
N PHE A 177 -20.88 6.60 -1.92
CA PHE A 177 -19.77 5.72 -2.22
C PHE A 177 -19.22 5.02 -0.98
N ARG A 178 -19.08 5.73 0.15
CA ARG A 178 -18.69 5.11 1.42
C ARG A 178 -19.68 4.05 1.87
N TYR A 179 -20.98 4.35 1.81
CA TYR A 179 -22.03 3.39 2.12
C TYR A 179 -21.96 2.16 1.22
N HIS A 180 -21.77 2.37 -0.09
CA HIS A 180 -21.60 1.29 -1.06
C HIS A 180 -20.41 0.37 -0.71
N LEU A 181 -19.23 0.93 -0.39
CA LEU A 181 -18.07 0.13 0.00
C LEU A 181 -18.35 -0.72 1.24
N HIS A 182 -19.02 -0.15 2.25
CA HIS A 182 -19.41 -0.92 3.44
C HIS A 182 -20.38 -2.06 3.09
N GLN A 183 -21.41 -1.79 2.28
CA GLN A 183 -22.35 -2.84 1.84
C GLN A 183 -21.68 -3.94 1.03
N MET A 184 -20.76 -3.57 0.13
CA MET A 184 -19.99 -4.50 -0.68
C MET A 184 -19.19 -5.48 0.20
N LEU A 185 -18.54 -5.00 1.27
CA LEU A 185 -17.80 -5.86 2.20
C LEU A 185 -18.70 -6.81 3.00
N LEU A 186 -19.95 -6.44 3.24
CA LEU A 186 -20.91 -7.28 3.97
C LEU A 186 -21.49 -8.41 3.10
N GLN A 187 -21.24 -8.41 1.79
CA GLN A 187 -21.82 -9.35 0.83
C GLN A 187 -20.77 -10.18 0.10
N PRO A 188 -19.98 -11.01 0.82
CA PRO A 188 -19.05 -11.91 0.16
C PRO A 188 -19.83 -12.96 -0.66
N THR A 189 -19.42 -13.17 -1.91
CA THR A 189 -20.09 -14.07 -2.86
C THR A 189 -19.69 -15.53 -2.66
N VAL A 190 -19.37 -15.94 -1.43
CA VAL A 190 -18.94 -17.31 -1.11
C VAL A 190 -20.05 -18.28 -1.48
N LYS A 191 -19.98 -18.86 -2.69
CA LYS A 191 -20.76 -20.05 -3.01
C LYS A 191 -20.21 -21.16 -2.13
N ALA A 192 -21.02 -21.64 -1.19
CA ALA A 192 -20.69 -22.70 -0.22
C ALA A 192 -20.27 -24.06 -0.83
N GLY A 193 -19.97 -24.14 -2.14
CA GLY A 193 -19.52 -25.34 -2.84
C GLY A 193 -18.48 -25.11 -3.94
N GLN A 194 -17.83 -23.93 -4.02
CA GLN A 194 -16.79 -23.64 -5.03
C GLN A 194 -15.46 -23.15 -4.42
N VAL A 195 -15.20 -23.44 -3.14
CA VAL A 195 -13.88 -23.21 -2.57
C VAL A 195 -13.00 -24.40 -2.95
N HIS A 196 -11.85 -24.13 -3.59
CA HIS A 196 -10.88 -25.17 -3.96
C HIS A 196 -10.54 -26.00 -2.71
N PRO A 197 -10.51 -27.34 -2.80
CA PRO A 197 -10.37 -28.22 -1.63
C PRO A 197 -9.08 -28.00 -0.80
N GLU A 198 -8.11 -27.25 -1.32
CA GLU A 198 -6.88 -26.89 -0.62
C GLU A 198 -7.01 -25.66 0.31
N LEU A 199 -8.07 -24.86 0.17
CA LEU A 199 -8.34 -23.69 1.02
C LEU A 199 -9.32 -24.00 2.17
N VAL A 200 -9.87 -25.21 2.20
CA VAL A 200 -10.80 -25.72 3.23
C VAL A 200 -10.11 -26.76 4.14
N ARG A 201 -8.82 -27.04 3.94
CA ARG A 201 -8.04 -27.99 4.75
C ARG A 201 -7.21 -27.30 5.82
#